data_AF-A0A7K4F603-F1
#
_entry.id   AF-A0A7K4F603-F1
#
_cell.length_a   1.000
_cell.length_b   1.000
_cell.length_c   1.000
_cell.angle_alpha   90.00
_cell.angle_beta   90.00
_cell.angle_gamma   90.00
#
_symmetry.space_group_name_H-M   'P 1'
#
loop_
_entity.id
_entity.type
_entity.pdbx_description
1 polymer ?
#
loop_
_entity_poly.entity_id
_entity_poly.type
_entity_poly.pdbx_seq_one_letter_code
_entity_poly.pdbx_strand_id
1 'polypeptide(L)'
;SRLKGRSFKKRCMVFVPRTVKEQAKKIGYTNELERAGCEILSDCCTCLTPLICKDNVDVVTTNSIKGAFYLKNSNGVGVNLKPLSQIVQEETK
;
A
#
# COMPACT_ATOMS: atom_id res chain seq x y z
N SER A 1 -1.76 -0.09 17.80
CA SER A 1 -1.14 -0.01 16.45
C SER A 1 -0.69 1.42 16.22
N ARG A 2 0.26 1.68 15.28
CA ARG A 2 0.62 3.05 14.86
C ARG A 2 -0.49 3.79 14.12
N LEU A 3 -1.54 3.07 13.74
CA LEU A 3 -2.73 3.57 13.04
C LEU A 3 -3.89 3.88 13.98
N LYS A 4 -3.81 3.59 15.29
CA LYS A 4 -4.95 3.74 16.22
C LYS A 4 -5.47 5.18 16.19
N GLY A 5 -6.74 5.34 15.80
CA GLY A 5 -7.38 6.65 15.66
C GLY A 5 -6.93 7.49 14.45
N ARG A 6 -6.08 6.94 13.59
CA ARG A 6 -5.50 7.59 12.40
C ARG A 6 -5.99 6.92 11.13
N SER A 7 -6.01 7.67 10.03
CA SER A 7 -6.37 7.17 8.69
C SER A 7 -5.46 7.75 7.62
N PHE A 8 -5.26 7.01 6.52
CA PHE A 8 -4.43 7.49 5.42
C PHE A 8 -5.09 8.68 4.71
N LYS A 9 -4.27 9.68 4.36
CA LYS A 9 -4.68 10.91 3.68
C LYS A 9 -4.96 10.69 2.19
N LYS A 10 -4.34 9.65 1.62
CA LYS A 10 -4.40 9.24 0.22
C LYS A 10 -4.78 7.76 0.15
N ARG A 11 -5.17 7.30 -1.04
CA ARG A 11 -5.43 5.87 -1.31
C ARG A 11 -4.24 5.02 -0.85
N CYS A 12 -4.49 4.03 0.00
CA CYS A 12 -3.47 3.15 0.54
C CYS A 12 -3.76 1.71 0.13
N MET A 13 -2.84 1.08 -0.59
CA MET A 13 -2.98 -0.30 -1.05
C MET A 13 -1.96 -1.19 -0.34
N VAL A 14 -2.44 -2.26 0.30
CA VAL A 14 -1.61 -3.23 1.02
C VAL A 14 -1.68 -4.56 0.27
N PHE A 15 -0.56 -4.96 -0.33
CA PHE A 15 -0.45 -6.20 -1.08
C PHE A 15 0.13 -7.30 -0.20
N VAL A 16 -0.58 -8.40 -0.09
CA VAL A 16 -0.25 -9.47 0.86
C VAL A 16 -0.68 -10.84 0.30
N PRO A 17 0.08 -11.93 0.52
CA PRO A 17 -0.36 -13.27 0.16
C PRO A 17 -1.72 -13.61 0.80
N ARG A 18 -2.57 -14.34 0.07
CA ARG A 18 -3.92 -14.71 0.53
C ARG A 18 -3.91 -15.38 1.90
N THR A 19 -2.96 -16.31 2.12
CA THR A 19 -2.81 -17.03 3.39
C THR A 19 -2.55 -16.08 4.58
N VAL A 20 -1.72 -15.06 4.38
CA VAL A 20 -1.40 -14.05 5.40
C VAL A 20 -2.59 -13.11 5.62
N LYS A 21 -3.33 -12.73 4.57
CA LYS A 21 -4.57 -11.95 4.69
C LYS A 21 -5.60 -12.67 5.58
N GLU A 22 -5.82 -13.96 5.34
CA GLU A 22 -6.76 -14.76 6.13
C GLU A 22 -6.32 -14.93 7.60
N GLN A 23 -5.02 -15.12 7.84
CA GLN A 23 -4.47 -15.13 9.20
C GLN A 23 -4.68 -13.79 9.91
N ALA A 24 -4.34 -12.68 9.24
CA ALA A 24 -4.50 -11.32 9.74
C ALA A 24 -5.97 -11.00 10.05
N LYS A 25 -6.90 -11.51 9.24
CA LYS A 25 -8.34 -11.37 9.45
C LYS A 25 -8.81 -12.06 10.72
N LYS A 26 -8.36 -13.30 10.96
CA LYS A 26 -8.72 -14.07 12.18
C LYS A 26 -8.29 -13.39 13.47
N ILE A 27 -7.17 -12.67 13.44
CA ILE A 27 -6.64 -11.92 14.61
C ILE A 27 -7.06 -10.44 14.62
N GLY A 28 -7.94 -10.03 13.70
CA GLY A 28 -8.52 -8.67 13.67
C GLY A 28 -7.61 -7.56 13.15
N TYR A 29 -6.44 -7.88 12.60
CA TYR A 29 -5.51 -6.88 12.06
C TYR A 29 -6.03 -6.21 10.79
N THR A 30 -6.81 -6.92 9.97
CA THR A 30 -7.43 -6.34 8.77
C THR A 30 -8.42 -5.24 9.14
N ASN A 31 -9.17 -5.39 10.23
CA ASN A 31 -10.17 -4.41 10.66
C ASN A 31 -9.54 -3.03 10.90
N GLU A 32 -8.37 -2.99 11.54
CA GLU A 32 -7.68 -1.72 11.84
C GLU A 32 -7.08 -1.09 10.57
N LEU A 33 -6.61 -1.91 9.61
CA LEU A 33 -6.12 -1.45 8.32
C LEU A 33 -7.27 -0.90 7.46
N GLU A 34 -8.37 -1.63 7.35
CA GLU A 34 -9.56 -1.23 6.60
C GLU A 34 -10.20 0.04 7.21
N ARG A 35 -10.30 0.12 8.54
CA ARG A 35 -10.73 1.34 9.26
C ARG A 35 -9.85 2.54 8.93
N ALA A 36 -8.55 2.34 8.77
CA ALA A 36 -7.60 3.39 8.38
C ALA A 36 -7.66 3.75 6.89
N GLY A 37 -8.52 3.11 6.10
CA GLY A 37 -8.70 3.36 4.66
C GLY A 37 -7.80 2.53 3.75
N CYS A 38 -7.22 1.41 4.24
CA CYS A 38 -6.40 0.53 3.41
C CYS A 38 -7.23 -0.45 2.57
N GLU A 39 -6.89 -0.57 1.29
CA GLU A 39 -7.33 -1.64 0.39
C GLU A 39 -6.36 -2.83 0.51
N ILE A 40 -6.81 -3.96 1.06
CA ILE A 40 -5.99 -5.15 1.23
C ILE A 40 -6.16 -6.10 0.05
N LEU A 41 -5.13 -6.22 -0.78
CA LEU A 41 -5.14 -6.95 -2.04
C LEU A 41 -4.27 -8.21 -1.94
N SER A 42 -4.74 -9.27 -2.59
CA SER A 42 -4.03 -10.56 -2.68
C SER A 42 -4.01 -11.03 -4.14
N ASP A 43 -3.16 -12.02 -4.43
CA ASP A 43 -3.05 -12.67 -5.75
C ASP A 43 -2.72 -11.70 -6.90
N CYS A 44 -2.11 -10.57 -6.57
CA CYS A 44 -1.61 -9.59 -7.51
C CYS A 44 -0.30 -8.97 -7.03
N CYS A 45 0.55 -8.57 -7.96
CA CYS A 45 1.78 -7.84 -7.66
C CYS A 45 1.51 -6.34 -7.66
N THR A 46 2.21 -5.59 -6.80
CA THR A 46 2.24 -4.11 -6.84
C THR A 46 2.73 -3.54 -8.18
N CYS A 47 3.53 -4.32 -8.92
CA CYS A 47 4.40 -3.80 -9.97
C CYS A 47 3.84 -3.95 -11.39
N LEU A 48 2.97 -4.93 -11.62
CA LEU A 48 2.46 -5.30 -12.95
C LEU A 48 0.93 -5.39 -12.89
N THR A 49 0.33 -4.43 -12.21
CA THR A 49 -1.10 -4.38 -11.99
C THR A 49 -1.70 -3.22 -12.80
N PRO A 50 -2.87 -3.42 -13.44
CA PRO A 50 -3.60 -2.30 -14.07
C PRO A 50 -4.18 -1.33 -13.04
N LEU A 51 -4.09 -1.64 -11.74
CA LEU A 51 -4.60 -0.81 -10.65
C LEU A 51 -3.80 0.48 -10.43
N ILE A 52 -2.59 0.56 -10.96
CA ILE A 52 -1.67 1.70 -10.81
C ILE A 52 -1.07 2.03 -12.18
N CYS A 53 -1.53 3.10 -12.83
CA CYS A 53 -0.97 3.56 -14.10
C CYS A 53 -0.93 5.10 -14.16
N LYS A 54 -0.22 5.64 -15.16
CA LYS A 54 -0.09 7.10 -15.35
C LYS A 54 -1.42 7.82 -15.60
N ASP A 55 -2.46 7.12 -16.06
CA ASP A 55 -3.74 7.75 -16.37
C ASP A 55 -4.47 8.24 -15.11
N ASN A 56 -4.18 7.63 -13.95
CA ASN A 56 -4.88 7.90 -12.69
C ASN A 56 -3.97 8.04 -11.47
N VAL A 57 -2.66 7.79 -11.59
CA VAL A 57 -1.67 7.91 -10.51
C VAL A 57 -0.45 8.68 -11.01
N ASP A 58 -0.14 9.78 -10.33
CA ASP A 58 1.04 10.61 -10.59
C ASP A 58 2.30 10.06 -9.90
N VAL A 59 2.20 9.74 -8.60
CA VAL A 59 3.31 9.32 -7.75
C VAL A 59 2.87 8.26 -6.74
N VAL A 60 3.70 7.23 -6.54
CA VAL A 60 3.52 6.21 -5.50
C VAL A 60 4.60 6.34 -4.43
N THR A 61 4.18 6.50 -3.18
CA THR A 61 5.07 6.29 -2.01
C THR A 61 5.06 4.81 -1.63
N THR A 62 6.23 4.16 -1.61
CA THR A 62 6.34 2.72 -1.34
C THR A 62 7.54 2.39 -0.46
N ASN A 63 7.47 1.29 0.29
CA ASN A 63 8.58 0.71 1.05
C ASN A 63 9.23 -0.49 0.34
N SER A 64 8.84 -0.77 -0.91
CA SER A 64 9.34 -1.90 -1.69
C SER A 64 10.31 -1.42 -2.75
N ILE A 65 11.56 -1.91 -2.72
CA ILE A 65 12.57 -1.62 -3.76
C ILE A 65 12.09 -2.15 -5.12
N LYS A 66 11.49 -3.35 -5.15
CA LYS A 66 10.90 -3.92 -6.37
C LYS A 66 9.76 -3.05 -6.89
N GLY A 67 8.85 -2.65 -5.99
CA GLY A 67 7.76 -1.73 -6.29
C GLY A 67 8.28 -0.44 -6.92
N ALA A 68 9.27 0.18 -6.28
CA ALA A 68 9.87 1.41 -6.73
C ALA A 68 10.48 1.31 -8.13
N PHE A 69 11.19 0.22 -8.41
CA PHE A 69 11.81 0.00 -9.71
C PHE A 69 10.77 -0.17 -10.83
N TYR A 70 9.82 -1.09 -10.67
CA TYR A 70 8.86 -1.41 -11.73
C TYR A 70 7.78 -0.36 -11.90
N LEU A 71 7.29 0.26 -10.82
CA LEU A 71 6.32 1.34 -10.94
C LEU A 71 6.88 2.51 -11.75
N LYS A 72 8.17 2.84 -11.56
CA LYS A 72 8.85 3.88 -12.34
C LYS A 72 9.12 3.45 -13.77
N ASN A 73 9.67 2.25 -13.97
CA ASN A 73 10.20 1.84 -15.28
C ASN A 73 9.18 1.17 -16.19
N SER A 74 8.17 0.49 -15.63
CA SER A 74 7.14 -0.24 -16.39
C SER A 74 5.80 0.51 -16.41
N ASN A 75 5.36 1.05 -15.27
CA ASN A 75 4.07 1.76 -15.19
C ASN A 75 4.22 3.25 -15.47
N GLY A 76 5.46 3.76 -15.44
CA GLY A 76 5.81 5.14 -15.72
C GLY A 76 5.49 6.13 -14.60
N VAL A 77 4.89 5.70 -13.50
CA VAL A 77 4.49 6.62 -12.42
C VAL A 77 5.70 7.11 -11.63
N GLY A 78 5.60 8.30 -11.05
CA GLY A 78 6.60 8.79 -10.10
C GLY A 78 6.69 7.88 -8.88
N VAL A 79 7.85 7.83 -8.24
CA VAL A 79 8.08 6.94 -7.08
C VAL A 79 8.84 7.68 -6.00
N ASN A 80 8.36 7.51 -4.76
CA ASN A 80 8.99 7.97 -3.54
C ASN A 80 9.26 6.78 -2.60
N LEU A 81 10.49 6.28 -2.59
CA LEU A 81 10.88 5.13 -1.77
C LEU A 81 11.17 5.60 -0.34
N LYS A 82 10.41 5.09 0.64
CA LYS A 82 10.55 5.44 2.07
C LYS A 82 10.39 4.22 2.98
N PRO A 83 11.02 4.21 4.17
CA PRO A 83 10.72 3.24 5.20
C PRO A 83 9.24 3.28 5.60
N LEU A 84 8.63 2.13 5.87
CA LEU A 84 7.22 2.02 6.26
C LEU A 84 6.87 2.92 7.46
N SER A 85 7.79 3.05 8.42
CA SER A 85 7.63 3.92 9.58
C SER A 85 7.36 5.38 9.21
N GLN A 86 8.11 5.92 8.23
CA GLN A 86 7.95 7.28 7.74
C GLN A 86 6.66 7.44 6.93
N ILE A 87 6.33 6.45 6.09
CA ILE A 87 5.08 6.45 5.32
C ILE A 87 3.88 6.57 6.28
N VAL A 88 3.82 5.71 7.30
CA VAL A 88 2.73 5.76 8.29
C VAL A 88 2.72 7.09 9.05
N GLN A 89 3.87 7.67 9.36
CA GLN A 89 3.95 8.94 10.08
C GLN A 89 3.42 10.11 9.23
N GLU A 90 3.87 10.22 7.98
CA GLU A 90 3.61 11.38 7.12
C GLU A 90 2.25 11.29 6.41
N GLU A 91 1.84 10.09 6.00
CA GLU A 91 0.67 9.88 5.13
C GLU A 91 -0.61 9.58 5.91
N THR A 92 -0.60 9.60 7.24
CA THR A 92 -1.82 9.44 8.07
C THR A 92 -2.14 10.68 8.90
N LYS A 93 -3.43 10.95 9.09
CA LYS A 93 -4.00 12.01 9.93
C LYS A 93 -4.81 11.43 11.06
#